data_AF-A0A9P6B3S0-F1
#
_entry.id   AF-A0A9P6B3S0-F1
#
_cell.length_a   1.000
_cell.length_b   1.000
_cell.length_c   1.000
_cell.angle_alpha   90.00
_cell.angle_beta   90.00
_cell.angle_gamma   90.00
#
_symmetry.space_group_name_H-M   'P 1'
#
loop_
_entity.id
_entity.type
_entity.pdbx_description
1 polymer ?
#
loop_
_entity_poly.entity_id
_entity_poly.type
_entity_poly.pdbx_seq_one_letter_code
_entity_poly.pdbx_strand_id
1 'polypeptide(L)'
;MAVYGKSRPKNMRESTDDAVSRVARIEQEVTVALNDSTSLNPLVDLIFRLSSTSDPLVAHKAIYALYRIFVLVISSGRLKGGKDQPDEVKAVRSWLSARFEEYIDLLCGYLKDDQEPLRTAALQVLMSLVKHLSVSKMGTRHMHELCLRKWVRALLICPASKRAASSPDFGQGEGRVETDVRDSVGHHWLGAYDDIRLSFLRESTSLLRSDQSTASHPSVPQNLLSFLELISTMPPPPAMEQSGWTRKHPPKLNTILFALKSPPAGCLFFLCFQRPLRYLLVHLPYCIVV
;
A
#
# COMPACT_ATOMS: atom_id res chain seq x y z
N MET A 1 60.10 26.00 3.62
CA MET A 1 58.77 25.67 3.07
C MET A 1 58.07 24.74 4.05
N ALA A 2 57.15 25.25 4.86
CA ALA A 2 56.40 24.44 5.84
C ALA A 2 55.13 23.88 5.19
N VAL A 3 55.06 22.55 5.08
CA VAL A 3 53.91 21.82 4.55
C VAL A 3 52.85 21.72 5.65
N TYR A 4 51.77 22.50 5.54
CA TYR A 4 50.62 22.40 6.43
C TYR A 4 49.89 21.06 6.17
N GLY A 5 50.00 20.14 7.13
CA GLY A 5 49.24 18.90 7.18
C GLY A 5 47.75 19.19 7.36
N LYS A 6 46.97 19.05 6.28
CA LYS A 6 45.52 19.20 6.29
C LYS A 6 44.91 17.98 7.01
N SER A 7 44.64 18.13 8.30
CA SER A 7 43.97 17.10 9.10
C SER A 7 42.60 16.80 8.50
N ARG A 8 42.39 15.55 8.05
CA ARG A 8 41.11 15.09 7.50
C ARG A 8 40.04 15.13 8.60
N PRO A 9 38.85 15.72 8.35
CA PRO A 9 37.78 15.71 9.33
C PRO A 9 37.36 14.26 9.58
N LYS A 10 37.45 13.86 10.85
CA LYS A 10 36.99 12.56 11.34
C LYS A 10 35.46 12.57 11.23
N ASN A 11 34.90 11.81 10.31
CA ASN A 11 33.44 11.63 10.17
C ASN A 11 32.90 11.03 11.48
N MET A 12 32.39 11.90 12.35
CA MET A 12 31.70 11.51 13.57
C MET A 12 30.37 10.90 13.13
N ARG A 13 30.26 9.57 13.25
CA ARG A 13 28.99 8.87 12.99
C ARG A 13 27.96 9.43 13.97
N GLU A 14 26.87 9.99 13.44
CA GLU A 14 25.73 10.44 14.24
C GLU A 14 25.21 9.24 15.05
N SER A 15 24.97 9.44 16.35
CA SER A 15 24.41 8.36 17.18
C SER A 15 22.95 8.12 16.81
N THR A 16 22.45 6.91 17.02
CA THR A 16 21.03 6.58 16.80
C THR A 16 20.10 7.50 17.58
N ASP A 17 20.47 7.88 18.81
CA ASP A 17 19.67 8.76 19.66
C ASP A 17 19.61 10.19 19.09
N ASP A 18 20.74 10.71 18.61
CA ASP A 18 20.79 12.00 17.91
C ASP A 18 19.92 11.97 16.64
N ALA A 19 19.97 10.86 15.90
CA ALA A 19 19.21 10.65 14.69
C ALA A 19 17.69 10.60 14.96
N VAL A 20 17.26 9.92 16.02
CA VAL A 20 15.85 9.87 16.47
C VAL A 20 15.38 11.24 16.95
N SER A 21 16.22 11.94 17.73
CA SER A 21 15.94 13.29 18.21
C SER A 21 15.80 14.28 17.06
N ARG A 22 16.61 14.15 16.01
CA ARG A 22 16.50 14.96 14.79
C ARG A 22 15.18 14.72 14.05
N VAL A 23 14.72 13.46 13.95
CA VAL A 23 13.40 13.15 13.35
C VAL A 23 12.29 13.86 14.11
N ALA A 24 12.31 13.81 15.45
CA ALA A 24 11.32 14.47 16.28
C ALA A 24 11.34 16.00 16.13
N ARG A 25 12.53 16.60 16.02
CA ARG A 25 12.66 18.05 15.80
C ARG A 25 12.08 18.47 14.45
N ILE A 26 12.44 17.77 13.37
CA ILE A 26 11.91 18.06 12.03
C ILE A 26 10.39 17.89 12.00
N GLU A 27 9.85 16.86 12.65
CA GLU A 27 8.40 16.67 12.76
C GLU A 27 7.70 17.86 13.42
N GLN A 28 8.27 18.37 14.51
CA GLN A 28 7.73 19.54 15.20
C GLN A 28 7.80 20.79 14.30
N GLU A 29 8.93 21.01 13.62
CA GLU A 29 9.11 22.12 12.68
C GLU A 29 8.04 22.07 11.56
N VAL A 30 7.80 20.91 10.95
CA VAL A 30 6.76 20.74 9.91
C VAL A 30 5.36 20.97 10.48
N THR A 31 5.09 20.48 11.69
CA THR A 31 3.78 20.63 12.33
C THR A 31 3.46 22.10 12.60
N VAL A 32 4.44 22.86 13.11
CA VAL A 32 4.32 24.32 13.30
C VAL A 32 4.11 25.01 11.94
N ALA A 33 4.92 24.65 10.94
CA ALA A 33 4.81 25.23 9.61
C ALA A 33 3.45 24.98 8.93
N LEU A 34 2.83 23.82 9.18
CA LEU A 34 1.49 23.51 8.67
C LEU A 34 0.39 24.33 9.35
N ASN A 35 0.58 24.76 10.59
CA ASN A 35 -0.39 25.61 11.29
C ASN A 35 -0.21 27.07 10.88
N ASP A 36 1.03 27.53 10.79
CA ASP A 36 1.36 28.94 10.50
C ASP A 36 1.43 29.23 8.98
N SER A 37 1.27 28.20 8.15
CA SER A 37 1.41 28.25 6.69
C SER A 37 2.78 28.79 6.23
N THR A 38 3.85 28.42 6.95
CA THR A 38 5.23 28.76 6.62
C THR A 38 5.87 27.70 5.72
N SER A 39 7.20 27.76 5.52
CA SER A 39 7.91 26.87 4.61
C SER A 39 7.79 25.40 5.01
N LEU A 40 7.35 24.57 4.07
CA LEU A 40 7.21 23.12 4.24
C LEU A 40 8.47 22.33 3.83
N ASN A 41 9.58 23.01 3.56
CA ASN A 41 10.85 22.37 3.17
C ASN A 41 11.32 21.26 4.14
N PRO A 42 11.15 21.38 5.48
CA PRO A 42 11.58 20.32 6.39
C PRO A 42 10.86 18.97 6.16
N LEU A 43 9.70 18.96 5.48
CA LEU A 43 9.03 17.72 5.07
C LEU A 43 9.89 16.90 4.09
N VAL A 44 10.61 17.57 3.19
CA VAL A 44 11.52 16.92 2.24
C VAL A 44 12.66 16.25 2.99
N ASP A 45 13.24 16.95 3.97
CA ASP A 45 14.32 16.42 4.80
C ASP A 45 13.88 15.15 5.56
N LEU A 46 12.64 15.13 6.04
CA LEU A 46 12.07 13.98 6.72
C LEU A 46 11.85 12.77 5.79
N ILE A 47 11.32 13.00 4.58
CA ILE A 47 11.14 11.95 3.56
C ILE A 47 12.50 11.42 3.10
N PHE A 48 13.45 12.32 2.83
CA PHE A 48 14.81 11.96 2.44
C PHE A 48 15.48 11.10 3.53
N ARG A 49 15.33 11.48 4.80
CA ARG A 49 15.85 10.71 5.94
C ARG A 49 15.23 9.33 6.04
N LEU A 50 13.92 9.19 5.86
CA LEU A 50 13.27 7.88 5.80
C LEU A 50 13.83 7.01 4.65
N SER A 51 14.14 7.61 3.50
CA SER A 51 14.67 6.87 2.35
C SER A 51 16.15 6.48 2.48
N SER A 52 16.93 7.24 3.26
CA SER A 52 18.39 7.09 3.36
C SER A 52 18.86 6.40 4.64
N THR A 53 17.99 6.22 5.63
CA THR A 53 18.38 5.63 6.91
C THR A 53 18.55 4.11 6.80
N SER A 54 19.70 3.61 7.22
CA SER A 54 19.92 2.16 7.38
C SER A 54 19.44 1.65 8.74
N ASP A 55 19.32 2.54 9.74
CA ASP A 55 18.92 2.18 11.09
C ASP A 55 17.39 1.93 11.15
N PRO A 56 16.95 0.73 11.57
CA PRO A 56 15.53 0.39 11.63
C PRO A 56 14.76 1.20 12.67
N LEU A 57 15.37 1.61 13.78
CA LEU A 57 14.71 2.40 14.81
C LEU A 57 14.39 3.81 14.29
N VAL A 58 15.36 4.42 13.58
CA VAL A 58 15.20 5.72 12.94
C VAL A 58 14.14 5.64 11.84
N ALA A 59 14.14 4.58 11.02
CA ALA A 59 13.13 4.36 9.98
C ALA A 59 11.73 4.26 10.59
N HIS A 60 11.57 3.44 11.62
CA HIS A 60 10.30 3.26 12.33
C HIS A 60 9.78 4.60 12.88
N LYS A 61 10.64 5.39 13.53
CA LYS A 61 10.27 6.72 14.03
C LYS A 61 9.85 7.67 12.91
N ALA A 62 10.59 7.69 11.80
CA ALA A 62 10.30 8.55 10.65
C ALA A 62 8.99 8.15 9.94
N ILE A 63 8.68 6.85 9.85
CA ILE A 63 7.40 6.34 9.33
C ILE A 63 6.24 6.95 10.12
N TYR A 64 6.25 6.87 11.45
CA TYR A 64 5.14 7.40 12.26
C TYR A 64 5.09 8.93 12.30
N ALA A 65 6.25 9.61 12.25
CA ALA A 65 6.29 11.06 12.15
C ALA A 65 5.61 11.57 10.85
N LEU A 66 5.98 10.99 9.71
CA LEU A 66 5.36 11.31 8.42
C LEU A 66 3.88 10.96 8.40
N TYR A 67 3.48 9.82 8.98
CA TYR A 67 2.07 9.46 9.11
C TYR A 67 1.27 10.55 9.84
N ARG A 68 1.72 11.01 11.00
CA ARG A 68 1.03 12.07 11.77
C ARG A 68 0.93 13.37 10.99
N ILE A 69 2.01 13.77 10.33
CA ILE A 69 2.04 14.97 9.47
C ILE A 69 1.02 14.83 8.32
N PHE A 70 1.01 13.70 7.61
CA PHE A 70 0.09 13.52 6.49
C PHE A 70 -1.37 13.36 6.93
N VAL A 71 -1.64 12.78 8.11
CA VAL A 71 -2.99 12.80 8.69
C VAL A 71 -3.43 14.23 8.99
N LEU A 72 -2.54 15.10 9.49
CA LEU A 72 -2.83 16.52 9.68
C LEU A 72 -3.11 17.23 8.35
N VAL A 73 -2.32 16.95 7.31
CA VAL A 73 -2.52 17.49 5.95
C VAL A 73 -3.85 17.02 5.34
N ILE A 74 -4.22 15.75 5.52
CA ILE A 74 -5.48 15.16 5.02
C ILE A 74 -6.69 15.74 5.77
N SER A 75 -6.59 15.87 7.10
CA SER A 75 -7.69 16.36 7.94
C SER A 75 -7.92 17.87 7.79
N SER A 76 -6.86 18.65 7.54
CA SER A 76 -6.96 20.08 7.22
C SER A 76 -7.48 20.36 5.80
N GLY A 77 -7.62 19.33 4.96
CA GLY A 77 -8.15 19.49 3.60
C GLY A 77 -7.18 20.17 2.62
N ARG A 78 -5.91 20.34 2.98
CA ARG A 78 -4.90 20.99 2.13
C ARG A 78 -4.62 20.24 0.82
N LEU A 79 -5.04 18.98 0.71
CA LEU A 79 -4.96 18.17 -0.51
C LEU A 79 -6.18 18.35 -1.44
N LYS A 80 -7.23 19.05 -1.01
CA LYS A 80 -8.44 19.27 -1.82
C LYS A 80 -8.29 20.53 -2.66
N GLY A 81 -8.54 20.40 -3.97
CA GLY A 81 -8.63 21.54 -4.88
C GLY A 81 -10.03 22.11 -4.96
N GLY A 82 -10.14 23.42 -4.85
CA GLY A 82 -11.24 24.19 -5.45
C GLY A 82 -10.87 24.63 -6.88
N LYS A 83 -11.85 24.83 -7.75
CA LYS A 83 -11.60 25.36 -9.11
C LYS A 83 -11.05 26.79 -9.07
N ASP A 84 -11.40 27.55 -8.03
CA ASP A 84 -11.13 28.99 -7.91
C ASP A 84 -9.97 29.34 -6.97
N GLN A 85 -9.07 28.39 -6.69
CA GLN A 85 -7.89 28.67 -5.85
C GLN A 85 -6.80 29.41 -6.64
N PRO A 86 -6.04 30.32 -5.99
CA PRO A 86 -4.88 30.96 -6.60
C PRO A 86 -3.82 29.92 -7.00
N ASP A 87 -3.03 30.24 -8.02
CA ASP A 87 -2.11 29.29 -8.63
C ASP A 87 -0.99 28.86 -7.66
N GLU A 88 -0.58 29.71 -6.73
CA GLU A 88 0.35 29.38 -5.66
C GLU A 88 -0.18 28.25 -4.76
N VAL A 89 -1.46 28.30 -4.38
CA VAL A 89 -2.09 27.27 -3.55
C VAL A 89 -2.22 25.96 -4.35
N LYS A 90 -2.52 26.03 -5.65
CA LYS A 90 -2.52 24.85 -6.52
C LYS A 90 -1.13 24.23 -6.63
N ALA A 91 -0.08 25.05 -6.74
CA ALA A 91 1.30 24.58 -6.80
C ALA A 91 1.72 23.89 -5.49
N VAL A 92 1.46 24.51 -4.33
CA VAL A 92 1.75 23.91 -3.01
C VAL A 92 0.99 22.60 -2.82
N ARG A 93 -0.28 22.55 -3.24
CA ARG A 93 -1.08 21.32 -3.18
C ARG A 93 -0.52 20.22 -4.07
N SER A 94 -0.17 20.54 -5.31
CA SER A 94 0.46 19.57 -6.23
C SER A 94 1.77 19.05 -5.66
N TRP A 95 2.56 19.93 -5.05
CA TRP A 95 3.80 19.57 -4.37
C TRP A 95 3.55 18.65 -3.17
N LEU A 96 2.56 18.96 -2.32
CA LEU A 96 2.17 18.12 -1.18
C LEU A 96 1.68 16.74 -1.63
N SER A 97 0.88 16.68 -2.69
CA SER A 97 0.44 15.40 -3.27
C SER A 97 1.62 14.58 -3.76
N ALA A 98 2.61 15.19 -4.43
CA ALA A 98 3.81 14.49 -4.88
C ALA A 98 4.62 13.93 -3.70
N ARG A 99 4.80 14.71 -2.63
CA ARG A 99 5.47 14.25 -1.40
C ARG A 99 4.71 13.12 -0.71
N PHE A 100 3.38 13.18 -0.70
CA PHE A 100 2.55 12.11 -0.17
C PHE A 100 2.69 10.82 -0.99
N GLU A 101 2.65 10.92 -2.32
CA GLU A 101 2.83 9.76 -3.20
C GLU A 101 4.21 9.12 -3.03
N GLU A 102 5.26 9.93 -2.89
CA GLU A 102 6.62 9.48 -2.60
C GLU A 102 6.70 8.72 -1.27
N TYR A 103 6.01 9.21 -0.23
CA TYR A 103 5.91 8.53 1.05
C TYR A 103 5.17 7.19 0.95
N ILE A 104 4.05 7.12 0.19
CA ILE A 104 3.34 5.86 -0.07
C ILE A 104 4.27 4.86 -0.78
N ASP A 105 5.04 5.30 -1.77
CA ASP A 105 5.99 4.43 -2.48
C ASP A 105 7.08 3.89 -1.54
N LEU A 106 7.57 4.72 -0.61
CA LEU A 106 8.49 4.25 0.43
C LEU A 106 7.85 3.17 1.31
N LEU A 107 6.64 3.42 1.83
CA LEU A 107 5.93 2.45 2.67
C LEU A 107 5.68 1.12 1.93
N CYS A 108 5.32 1.19 0.65
CA CYS A 108 5.17 0.02 -0.21
C CYS A 108 6.48 -0.79 -0.33
N GLY A 109 7.64 -0.14 -0.43
CA GLY A 109 8.94 -0.82 -0.41
C GLY A 109 9.26 -1.43 0.96
N TYR A 110 8.86 -0.79 2.05
CA TYR A 110 9.03 -1.32 3.41
C TYR A 110 8.21 -2.59 3.70
N LEU A 111 7.24 -2.96 2.86
CA LEU A 111 6.53 -4.25 2.97
C LEU A 111 7.44 -5.45 2.68
N LYS A 112 8.59 -5.23 2.04
CA LYS A 112 9.62 -6.22 1.75
C LYS A 112 10.93 -5.89 2.49
N ASP A 113 10.82 -5.24 3.65
CA ASP A 113 11.97 -4.95 4.50
C ASP A 113 12.45 -6.20 5.24
N ASP A 114 13.72 -6.22 5.65
CA ASP A 114 14.31 -7.34 6.39
C ASP A 114 13.69 -7.51 7.77
N GLN A 115 13.34 -6.40 8.41
CA GLN A 115 12.80 -6.38 9.76
C GLN A 115 11.26 -6.46 9.77
N GLU A 116 10.72 -7.53 10.36
CA GLU A 116 9.28 -7.73 10.57
C GLU A 116 8.57 -6.51 11.22
N PRO A 117 9.13 -5.86 12.26
CA PRO A 117 8.49 -4.68 12.85
C PRO A 117 8.30 -3.53 11.86
N LEU A 118 9.22 -3.35 10.89
CA LEU A 118 9.10 -2.31 9.87
C LEU A 118 8.03 -2.67 8.83
N ARG A 119 7.98 -3.93 8.39
CA ARG A 119 6.92 -4.42 7.49
C ARG A 119 5.54 -4.21 8.10
N THR A 120 5.39 -4.61 9.37
CA THR A 120 4.15 -4.45 10.12
C THR A 120 3.77 -2.98 10.29
N ALA A 121 4.72 -2.13 10.70
CA ALA A 121 4.47 -0.69 10.85
C ALA A 121 4.04 -0.04 9.52
N ALA A 122 4.74 -0.34 8.43
CA ALA A 122 4.42 0.19 7.10
C ALA A 122 3.02 -0.24 6.65
N LEU A 123 2.67 -1.52 6.83
CA LEU A 123 1.36 -2.05 6.48
C LEU A 123 0.23 -1.39 7.28
N GLN A 124 0.39 -1.28 8.61
CA GLN A 124 -0.59 -0.64 9.48
C GLN A 124 -0.79 0.83 9.13
N VAL A 125 0.30 1.56 8.84
CA VAL A 125 0.26 2.96 8.44
C VAL A 125 -0.43 3.12 7.07
N LEU A 126 -0.10 2.29 6.08
CA LEU A 126 -0.76 2.31 4.76
C LEU A 126 -2.28 2.15 4.90
N MET A 127 -2.72 1.14 5.64
CA MET A 127 -4.15 0.87 5.83
C MET A 127 -4.85 1.98 6.64
N SER A 128 -4.14 2.57 7.61
CA SER A 128 -4.63 3.73 8.36
C SER A 128 -4.78 4.97 7.46
N LEU A 129 -3.81 5.25 6.58
CA LEU A 129 -3.90 6.35 5.61
C LEU A 129 -5.07 6.17 4.65
N VAL A 130 -5.26 4.95 4.12
CA VAL A 130 -6.42 4.62 3.27
C VAL A 130 -7.73 4.91 4.03
N LYS A 131 -7.82 4.55 5.31
CA LYS A 131 -8.99 4.87 6.16
C LYS A 131 -9.19 6.37 6.35
N HIS A 132 -8.14 7.14 6.63
CA HIS A 132 -8.25 8.60 6.77
C HIS A 132 -8.70 9.27 5.47
N LEU A 133 -8.17 8.82 4.32
CA LEU A 133 -8.57 9.31 3.00
C LEU A 133 -10.03 8.96 2.66
N SER A 134 -10.52 7.81 3.10
CA SER A 134 -11.89 7.37 2.80
C SER A 134 -12.95 8.04 3.69
N VAL A 135 -12.62 8.31 4.96
CA VAL A 135 -13.53 8.94 5.93
C VAL A 135 -13.53 10.45 5.80
N SER A 136 -12.41 11.05 5.42
CA SER A 136 -12.31 12.49 5.24
C SER A 136 -13.29 12.94 4.15
N LYS A 137 -14.26 13.79 4.51
CA LYS A 137 -15.11 14.51 3.54
C LYS A 137 -14.29 15.34 2.54
N MET A 138 -13.02 15.57 2.88
CA MET A 138 -12.06 16.33 2.10
C MET A 138 -11.10 15.44 1.30
N GLY A 139 -11.09 14.12 1.52
CA GLY A 139 -10.32 13.18 0.72
C GLY A 139 -10.81 13.19 -0.72
N THR A 140 -9.91 13.43 -1.68
CA THR A 140 -10.26 13.22 -3.08
C THR A 140 -10.46 11.72 -3.25
N ARG A 141 -11.61 11.31 -3.79
CA ARG A 141 -11.90 9.89 -4.11
C ARG A 141 -10.73 9.24 -4.87
N HIS A 142 -10.09 10.05 -5.70
CA HIS A 142 -8.92 9.68 -6.47
C HIS A 142 -7.71 9.26 -5.60
N MET A 143 -7.37 10.00 -4.53
CA MET A 143 -6.22 9.65 -3.68
C MET A 143 -6.43 8.34 -2.92
N HIS A 144 -7.65 8.09 -2.42
CA HIS A 144 -7.99 6.80 -1.82
C HIS A 144 -7.78 5.65 -2.82
N GLU A 145 -8.33 5.79 -4.03
CA GLU A 145 -8.19 4.78 -5.09
C GLU A 145 -6.73 4.59 -5.52
N LEU A 146 -5.94 5.67 -5.56
CA LEU A 146 -4.52 5.65 -5.89
C LEU A 146 -3.70 4.93 -4.81
N CYS A 147 -3.89 5.24 -3.52
CA CYS A 147 -3.20 4.56 -2.43
C CYS A 147 -3.52 3.07 -2.43
N LEU A 148 -4.80 2.71 -2.59
CA LEU A 148 -5.23 1.32 -2.59
C LEU A 148 -4.64 0.56 -3.79
N ARG A 149 -4.62 1.18 -4.98
CA ARG A 149 -3.95 0.61 -6.16
C ARG A 149 -2.46 0.37 -5.90
N LYS A 150 -1.75 1.38 -5.38
CA LYS A 150 -0.31 1.26 -5.09
C LYS A 150 -0.03 0.15 -4.07
N TRP A 151 -0.86 0.06 -3.03
CA TRP A 151 -0.77 -1.01 -2.02
C TRP A 151 -0.97 -2.41 -2.61
N VAL A 152 -2.04 -2.63 -3.40
CA VAL A 152 -2.27 -3.95 -4.04
C VAL A 152 -1.10 -4.32 -4.95
N ARG A 153 -0.63 -3.37 -5.76
CA ARG A 153 0.55 -3.58 -6.62
C ARG A 153 1.79 -3.92 -5.80
N ALA A 154 2.03 -3.23 -4.69
CA ALA A 154 3.16 -3.51 -3.82
C ALA A 154 3.08 -4.92 -3.21
N LEU A 155 1.90 -5.39 -2.81
CA LEU A 155 1.70 -6.74 -2.29
C LEU A 155 1.95 -7.84 -3.35
N LEU A 156 1.59 -7.57 -4.60
CA LEU A 156 1.71 -8.58 -5.66
C LEU A 156 3.08 -8.55 -6.35
N ILE A 157 3.66 -7.37 -6.55
CA ILE A 157 4.97 -7.19 -7.18
C ILE A 157 6.10 -7.38 -6.15
N CYS A 158 5.86 -7.01 -4.90
CA CYS A 158 6.85 -7.01 -3.81
C CYS A 158 8.14 -6.27 -4.18
N PRO A 159 8.08 -4.95 -4.44
CA PRO A 159 9.27 -4.17 -4.75
C PRO A 159 10.27 -4.24 -3.60
N ALA A 160 11.57 -4.31 -3.92
CA ALA A 160 12.62 -4.39 -2.91
C ALA A 160 12.65 -3.14 -2.02
N SER A 161 12.89 -3.33 -0.72
CA SER A 161 13.15 -2.22 0.19
C SER A 161 14.46 -1.53 -0.19
N LYS A 162 14.46 -0.18 -0.22
CA LYS A 162 15.67 0.62 -0.49
C LYS A 162 16.77 0.36 0.54
N ARG A 163 16.42 -0.02 1.77
CA ARG A 163 17.38 -0.40 2.82
C ARG A 163 18.01 -1.76 2.54
N ALA A 164 17.20 -2.71 2.09
CA ALA A 164 17.59 -4.08 1.88
C ALA A 164 18.54 -4.28 0.69
N ALA A 165 18.64 -3.31 -0.23
CA ALA A 165 19.56 -3.34 -1.37
C ALA A 165 21.05 -3.48 -0.98
N SER A 166 21.39 -3.27 0.29
CA SER A 166 22.75 -3.45 0.83
C SER A 166 23.05 -4.85 1.37
N SER A 167 22.04 -5.73 1.50
CA SER A 167 22.23 -7.08 2.01
C SER A 167 22.49 -8.08 0.88
N PRO A 168 23.62 -8.82 0.89
CA PRO A 168 23.98 -9.78 -0.16
C PRO A 168 23.01 -10.97 -0.24
N ASP A 169 22.29 -11.28 0.84
CA ASP A 169 21.35 -12.40 0.89
C ASP A 169 19.97 -12.06 0.30
N PHE A 170 19.71 -10.80 -0.05
CA PHE A 170 18.37 -10.33 -0.45
C PHE A 170 17.91 -10.76 -1.86
N GLY A 171 18.73 -11.52 -2.59
CA GLY A 171 18.49 -11.90 -3.99
C GLY A 171 17.81 -13.24 -4.23
N GLN A 172 17.66 -14.13 -3.24
CA GLN A 172 17.13 -15.48 -3.51
C GLN A 172 15.59 -15.56 -3.49
N GLY A 173 14.91 -14.54 -2.97
CA GLY A 173 13.45 -14.50 -2.82
C GLY A 173 12.75 -13.50 -3.74
N GLU A 174 13.24 -13.34 -4.99
CA GLU A 174 12.79 -12.29 -5.91
C GLU A 174 11.26 -12.22 -6.01
N GLY A 175 10.72 -11.12 -5.48
CA GLY A 175 9.32 -10.74 -5.65
C GLY A 175 8.29 -11.61 -4.91
N ARG A 176 8.67 -12.50 -3.99
CA ARG A 176 7.67 -13.22 -3.15
C ARG A 176 7.22 -12.37 -1.97
N VAL A 177 5.94 -12.42 -1.63
CA VAL A 177 5.42 -11.75 -0.43
C VAL A 177 5.89 -12.47 0.85
N GLU A 178 6.25 -11.69 1.87
CA GLU A 178 6.59 -12.25 3.19
C GLU A 178 5.35 -12.83 3.87
N THR A 179 5.51 -13.95 4.58
CA THR A 179 4.39 -14.70 5.17
C THR A 179 3.65 -13.91 6.24
N ASP A 180 4.36 -13.15 7.08
CA ASP A 180 3.79 -12.26 8.09
C ASP A 180 2.89 -11.17 7.46
N VAL A 181 3.35 -10.53 6.38
CA VAL A 181 2.59 -9.53 5.64
C VAL A 181 1.39 -10.18 4.97
N ARG A 182 1.58 -11.33 4.32
CA ARG A 182 0.52 -12.07 3.64
C ARG A 182 -0.61 -12.44 4.61
N ASP A 183 -0.26 -13.08 5.73
CA ASP A 183 -1.21 -13.59 6.71
C ASP A 183 -1.93 -12.44 7.41
N SER A 184 -1.19 -11.37 7.75
CA SER A 184 -1.78 -10.15 8.31
C SER A 184 -2.80 -9.54 7.36
N VAL A 185 -2.45 -9.35 6.08
CA VAL A 185 -3.33 -8.82 5.01
C VAL A 185 -4.59 -9.68 4.84
N GLY A 186 -4.39 -10.99 4.72
CA GLY A 186 -5.44 -11.98 4.51
C GLY A 186 -6.46 -11.97 5.64
N HIS A 187 -5.99 -12.09 6.89
CA HIS A 187 -6.87 -12.22 8.05
C HIS A 187 -7.51 -10.91 8.50
N HIS A 188 -6.73 -9.82 8.59
CA HIS A 188 -7.23 -8.59 9.21
C HIS A 188 -8.02 -7.70 8.25
N TRP A 189 -7.71 -7.74 6.95
CA TRP A 189 -8.33 -6.81 6.00
C TRP A 189 -9.13 -7.52 4.91
N LEU A 190 -8.55 -8.49 4.19
CA LEU A 190 -9.27 -9.19 3.12
C LEU A 190 -10.41 -10.06 3.68
N GLY A 191 -10.21 -10.69 4.85
CA GLY A 191 -11.23 -11.46 5.54
C GLY A 191 -12.35 -10.62 6.16
N ALA A 192 -12.02 -9.40 6.61
CA ALA A 192 -12.93 -8.56 7.40
C ALA A 192 -13.72 -7.51 6.59
N TYR A 193 -13.20 -7.06 5.44
CA TYR A 193 -13.75 -5.92 4.70
C TYR A 193 -14.00 -6.23 3.22
N ASP A 194 -15.27 -6.27 2.82
CA ASP A 194 -15.68 -6.61 1.44
C ASP A 194 -15.22 -5.57 0.40
N ASP A 195 -15.17 -4.28 0.76
CA ASP A 195 -14.73 -3.20 -0.14
C ASP A 195 -13.22 -3.23 -0.41
N ILE A 196 -12.43 -3.58 0.59
CA ILE A 196 -11.00 -3.85 0.44
C ILE A 196 -10.79 -5.10 -0.43
N ARG A 197 -11.50 -6.19 -0.14
CA ARG A 197 -11.44 -7.43 -0.92
C ARG A 197 -11.78 -7.21 -2.39
N LEU A 198 -12.88 -6.50 -2.68
CA LEU A 198 -13.29 -6.16 -4.04
C LEU A 198 -12.23 -5.33 -4.76
N SER A 199 -11.69 -4.32 -4.09
CA SER A 199 -10.68 -3.45 -4.66
C SER A 199 -9.37 -4.20 -4.95
N PHE A 200 -8.97 -5.09 -4.04
CA PHE A 200 -7.84 -6.01 -4.22
C PHE A 200 -8.06 -6.85 -5.48
N LEU A 201 -9.14 -7.63 -5.56
CA LEU A 201 -9.43 -8.49 -6.71
C LEU A 201 -9.47 -7.73 -8.05
N ARG A 202 -10.08 -6.54 -8.05
CA ARG A 202 -10.18 -5.69 -9.24
C ARG A 202 -8.80 -5.25 -9.74
N GLU A 203 -7.95 -4.74 -8.85
CA GLU A 203 -6.61 -4.30 -9.24
C GLU A 203 -5.70 -5.48 -9.58
N SER A 204 -5.78 -6.60 -8.85
CA SER A 204 -5.06 -7.84 -9.17
C SER A 204 -5.38 -8.33 -10.58
N THR A 205 -6.66 -8.31 -10.97
CA THR A 205 -7.09 -8.67 -12.32
C THR A 205 -6.54 -7.70 -13.37
N SER A 206 -6.53 -6.40 -13.07
CA SER A 206 -5.94 -5.39 -13.96
C SER A 206 -4.43 -5.61 -14.15
N LEU A 207 -3.73 -6.05 -13.11
CA LEU A 207 -2.30 -6.34 -13.16
C LEU A 207 -2.01 -7.60 -13.99
N LEU A 208 -2.77 -8.67 -13.79
CA LEU A 208 -2.62 -9.92 -14.56
C LEU A 208 -2.93 -9.78 -16.05
N ARG A 209 -3.84 -8.87 -16.43
CA ARG A 209 -4.16 -8.58 -17.84
C ARG A 209 -3.07 -7.78 -18.56
N SER A 210 -2.11 -7.23 -17.82
CA SER A 210 -0.99 -6.50 -18.41
C SER A 210 0.16 -7.48 -18.68
N ASP A 211 0.30 -7.93 -19.93
CA ASP A 211 1.34 -8.89 -20.35
C ASP A 211 2.75 -8.43 -19.94
N GLN A 212 3.00 -7.12 -19.99
CA GLN A 212 4.26 -6.52 -19.55
C GLN A 212 4.51 -6.75 -18.05
N SER A 213 3.48 -6.64 -17.21
CA SER A 213 3.61 -6.77 -15.76
C SER A 213 3.95 -8.20 -15.36
N THR A 214 3.31 -9.20 -15.98
CA THR A 214 3.58 -10.62 -15.72
C THR A 214 4.94 -11.07 -16.26
N ALA A 215 5.39 -10.50 -17.39
CA ALA A 215 6.72 -10.76 -17.93
C ALA A 215 7.84 -10.17 -17.06
N SER A 216 7.66 -8.96 -16.52
CA SER A 216 8.63 -8.32 -15.63
C SER A 216 8.60 -8.87 -14.20
N HIS A 217 7.46 -9.40 -13.75
CA HIS A 217 7.25 -9.88 -12.39
C HIS A 217 6.58 -11.25 -12.37
N PRO A 218 7.33 -12.34 -12.60
CA PRO A 218 6.78 -13.69 -12.69
C PRO A 218 6.17 -14.21 -11.38
N SER A 219 6.47 -13.59 -10.24
CA SER A 219 5.92 -13.93 -8.92
C SER A 219 4.48 -13.45 -8.70
N VAL A 220 3.96 -12.53 -9.53
CA VAL A 220 2.63 -11.92 -9.35
C VAL A 220 1.50 -12.95 -9.26
N PRO A 221 1.39 -13.95 -10.17
CA PRO A 221 0.35 -14.97 -10.07
C PRO A 221 0.47 -15.83 -8.81
N GLN A 222 1.71 -16.15 -8.40
CA GLN A 222 1.97 -16.95 -7.19
C GLN A 222 1.57 -16.19 -5.92
N ASN A 223 1.94 -14.91 -5.83
CA ASN A 223 1.55 -14.05 -4.71
C ASN A 223 0.02 -13.89 -4.65
N LEU A 224 -0.63 -13.64 -5.80
CA LEU A 224 -2.09 -13.54 -5.85
C LEU A 224 -2.74 -14.83 -5.34
N LEU A 225 -2.31 -16.00 -5.85
CA LEU A 225 -2.84 -17.28 -5.40
C LEU A 225 -2.71 -17.44 -3.89
N SER A 226 -1.55 -17.10 -3.33
CA SER A 226 -1.32 -17.19 -1.88
C SER A 226 -2.27 -16.31 -1.04
N PHE A 227 -2.72 -15.16 -1.58
CA PHE A 227 -3.75 -14.35 -0.94
C PHE A 227 -5.15 -14.94 -1.10
N LEU A 228 -5.47 -15.50 -2.27
CA LEU A 228 -6.77 -16.11 -2.54
C LEU A 228 -7.01 -17.34 -1.66
N GLU A 229 -5.97 -18.11 -1.34
CA GLU A 229 -6.03 -19.24 -0.41
C GLU A 229 -6.44 -18.83 1.02
N LEU A 230 -6.15 -17.59 1.44
CA LEU A 230 -6.54 -17.06 2.75
C LEU A 230 -7.97 -16.51 2.79
N ILE A 231 -8.56 -16.22 1.63
CA ILE A 231 -9.94 -15.73 1.54
C ILE A 231 -10.88 -16.92 1.63
N SER A 232 -11.18 -17.36 2.85
CA SER A 232 -12.10 -18.46 3.12
C SER A 232 -13.57 -18.03 3.18
N THR A 233 -13.83 -16.74 3.35
CA THR A 233 -15.19 -16.19 3.49
C THR A 233 -15.74 -15.72 2.15
N MET A 234 -16.87 -16.30 1.75
CA MET A 234 -17.68 -15.72 0.68
C MET A 234 -18.35 -14.44 1.20
N PRO A 235 -18.55 -13.41 0.34
CA PRO A 235 -19.33 -12.25 0.72
C PRO A 235 -20.69 -12.71 1.26
N PRO A 236 -21.10 -12.25 2.45
CA PRO A 236 -22.39 -12.60 2.98
C PRO A 236 -23.51 -12.07 2.05
N PRO A 237 -24.71 -12.66 2.08
CA PRO A 237 -25.85 -12.12 1.37
C PRO A 237 -26.05 -10.64 1.73
N PRO A 238 -26.62 -9.81 0.84
CA PRO A 238 -26.78 -8.36 1.08
C PRO A 238 -27.60 -8.00 2.32
N ALA A 239 -28.30 -8.96 2.93
CA ALA A 239 -29.00 -8.81 4.22
C ALA A 239 -28.07 -8.86 5.45
N MET A 240 -26.81 -9.30 5.28
CA MET A 240 -25.81 -9.49 6.34
C MET A 240 -24.49 -8.80 5.97
N GLU A 241 -24.56 -7.61 5.33
CA GLU A 241 -23.37 -6.84 4.99
C GLU A 241 -22.47 -6.64 6.23
N GLN A 242 -21.22 -7.08 6.12
CA GLN A 242 -20.20 -6.80 7.12
C GLN A 242 -19.86 -5.30 7.10
N SER A 243 -19.41 -4.79 8.25
CA SER A 243 -19.05 -3.38 8.44
C SER A 243 -18.13 -2.86 7.32
N GLY A 244 -18.62 -1.96 6.47
CA GLY A 244 -17.80 -1.34 5.43
C GLY A 244 -16.63 -0.57 6.04
N TRP A 245 -15.41 -0.81 5.56
CA TRP A 245 -14.23 -0.06 6.00
C TRP A 245 -14.31 1.41 5.59
N THR A 246 -14.78 1.64 4.36
CA THR A 246 -15.07 2.96 3.84
C THR A 246 -16.55 3.32 4.10
N ARG A 247 -16.80 4.61 4.39
CA ARG A 247 -18.15 5.12 4.76
C ARG A 247 -19.19 4.99 3.63
N LYS A 248 -18.82 4.50 2.45
CA LYS A 248 -19.72 4.33 1.32
C LYS A 248 -20.20 2.89 1.28
N HIS A 249 -21.53 2.73 1.29
CA HIS A 249 -22.18 1.46 0.95
C HIS A 249 -21.54 0.87 -0.32
N PRO A 250 -21.33 -0.45 -0.36
CA PRO A 250 -20.76 -1.08 -1.55
C PRO A 250 -21.63 -0.76 -2.78
N PRO A 251 -21.01 -0.60 -3.97
CA PRO A 251 -21.79 -0.51 -5.20
C PRO A 251 -22.69 -1.75 -5.32
N LYS A 252 -23.97 -1.55 -5.67
CA LYS A 252 -24.94 -2.65 -5.84
C LYS A 252 -24.29 -3.77 -6.67
N LEU A 253 -24.27 -4.99 -6.13
CA LEU A 253 -23.64 -6.19 -6.73
C LEU A 253 -23.96 -6.40 -8.23
N ASN A 254 -25.13 -5.94 -8.70
CA ASN A 254 -25.51 -5.97 -10.11
C ASN A 254 -24.54 -5.26 -11.06
N THR A 255 -23.78 -4.25 -10.57
CA THR A 255 -22.77 -3.55 -11.36
C THR A 255 -21.47 -4.37 -11.51
N ILE A 256 -21.16 -5.25 -10.56
CA ILE A 256 -19.92 -6.06 -10.55
C ILE A 256 -20.07 -7.29 -11.46
N LEU A 257 -21.24 -7.92 -11.45
CA LEU A 257 -21.55 -9.05 -12.34
C LEU A 257 -21.52 -8.67 -13.83
N PHE A 258 -21.80 -7.40 -14.16
CA PHE A 258 -21.70 -6.90 -15.53
C PHE A 258 -20.25 -6.72 -16.01
N ALA A 259 -19.33 -6.32 -15.13
CA ALA A 259 -17.92 -6.11 -15.49
C ALA A 259 -17.16 -7.42 -15.73
N LEU A 260 -17.63 -8.54 -15.20
CA LEU A 260 -17.05 -9.88 -15.42
C LEU A 260 -17.68 -10.63 -16.61
N LYS A 261 -18.79 -10.14 -17.17
CA LYS A 261 -19.55 -10.85 -18.22
C LYS A 261 -19.10 -10.54 -19.65
N SER A 262 -18.11 -9.67 -19.84
CA SER A 262 -17.55 -9.34 -21.16
C SER A 262 -16.06 -9.66 -21.23
N PRO A 263 -15.67 -10.93 -21.38
CA PRO A 263 -14.30 -11.25 -21.76
C PRO A 263 -14.04 -10.84 -23.22
N PRO A 264 -12.85 -10.30 -23.56
CA PRO A 264 -12.40 -10.26 -24.95
C PRO A 264 -12.32 -11.70 -25.47
N ALA A 265 -12.82 -11.93 -26.68
CA ALA A 265 -12.84 -13.25 -27.31
C ALA A 265 -11.41 -13.83 -27.35
N GLY A 266 -11.15 -14.87 -26.54
CA GLY A 266 -9.85 -15.57 -26.56
C GLY A 266 -9.31 -16.10 -25.23
N CYS A 267 -9.87 -15.73 -24.07
CA CYS A 267 -9.40 -16.24 -22.77
C CYS A 267 -10.49 -17.00 -22.00
N LEU A 268 -10.48 -18.33 -22.13
CA LEU A 268 -11.25 -19.25 -21.28
C LEU A 268 -10.47 -19.51 -19.99
N PHE A 269 -10.57 -18.60 -19.01
CA PHE A 269 -10.36 -18.95 -17.61
C PHE A 269 -11.72 -18.93 -16.91
N PHE A 270 -12.28 -20.13 -16.76
CA PHE A 270 -13.47 -20.38 -15.95
C PHE A 270 -13.11 -20.23 -14.47
N LEU A 271 -13.30 -19.04 -13.89
CA LEU A 271 -13.51 -18.93 -12.44
C LEU A 271 -14.98 -19.27 -12.16
N CYS A 272 -15.27 -20.57 -12.08
CA CYS A 272 -16.54 -21.09 -11.57
C CYS A 272 -16.60 -20.89 -10.05
N PHE A 273 -17.03 -19.70 -9.61
CA PHE A 273 -17.47 -19.48 -8.23
C PHE A 273 -19.00 -19.31 -8.21
N GLN A 274 -19.73 -20.39 -8.50
CA GLN A 274 -21.17 -20.43 -8.25
C GLN A 274 -21.73 -21.87 -8.16
N ARG A 275 -21.87 -22.35 -6.90
CA ARG A 275 -23.00 -23.10 -6.30
C ARG A 275 -22.59 -24.30 -5.41
N PRO A 276 -23.31 -24.54 -4.30
CA PRO A 276 -23.02 -25.64 -3.38
C PRO A 276 -23.55 -26.97 -3.93
N LEU A 277 -22.73 -28.02 -3.86
CA LEU A 277 -23.17 -29.41 -4.05
C LEU A 277 -24.14 -29.77 -2.91
N ARG A 278 -25.44 -29.81 -3.23
CA ARG A 278 -26.42 -30.62 -2.49
C ARG A 278 -27.36 -31.29 -3.49
N TYR A 279 -27.41 -32.61 -3.40
CA TYR A 279 -28.32 -33.57 -4.03
C TYR A 279 -28.15 -33.79 -5.55
N LEU A 280 -27.50 -34.91 -5.90
CA LEU A 280 -28.02 -35.82 -6.92
C LEU A 280 -27.55 -37.26 -6.60
N LEU A 281 -28.29 -37.93 -5.72
CA LEU A 281 -28.57 -39.35 -5.86
C LEU A 281 -29.57 -39.44 -7.02
N VAL A 282 -29.35 -40.37 -7.97
CA VAL A 282 -30.33 -41.12 -8.79
C VAL A 282 -29.76 -41.44 -10.19
N HIS A 283 -29.76 -42.74 -10.48
CA HIS A 283 -29.63 -43.45 -11.77
C HIS A 283 -28.26 -43.57 -12.47
N LEU A 284 -27.56 -44.65 -12.12
CA LEU A 284 -26.83 -45.50 -13.08
C LEU A 284 -27.83 -46.14 -14.06
N PRO A 285 -27.43 -46.30 -15.33
CA PRO A 285 -27.63 -47.59 -15.97
C PRO A 285 -26.34 -48.15 -16.58
N TYR A 286 -26.23 -49.45 -16.40
CA TYR A 286 -25.44 -50.42 -17.14
C TYR A 286 -25.25 -50.07 -18.63
N CYS A 287 -24.04 -50.30 -19.15
CA CYS A 287 -23.84 -51.05 -20.39
C CYS A 287 -22.38 -51.52 -20.50
N ILE A 288 -22.21 -52.83 -20.33
CA ILE A 288 -21.11 -53.66 -20.81
C ILE A 288 -21.44 -54.01 -22.26
N VAL A 289 -20.52 -53.82 -23.22
CA VAL A 289 -20.42 -54.68 -24.41
C VAL A 289 -18.94 -54.76 -24.83
N VAL A 290 -18.40 -55.98 -24.65
CA VAL A 290 -17.33 -56.72 -25.35
C VAL A 290 -16.10 -55.96 -25.85
#